data_AF-A0A7Y3DKF8-F1
#
_entry.id   AF-A0A7Y3DKF8-F1
#
_cell.length_a   1.000
_cell.length_b   1.000
_cell.length_c   1.000
_cell.angle_alpha   90.00
_cell.angle_beta   90.00
_cell.angle_gamma   90.00
#
_symmetry.space_group_name_H-M   'P 1'
#
loop_
_entity.id
_entity.type
_entity.pdbx_description
1 polymer ?
#
loop_
_entity_poly.entity_id
_entity_poly.type
_entity_poly.pdbx_seq_one_letter_code
_entity_poly.pdbx_strand_id
1 'polypeptide(L)'
;RFKVRTRSYLDSGLCSLEVKTRERRGLTEKHRMPYAIERRSSLDDEALAFVDTFERIAPVSRRLEPVLTTRYERTTLVEPESKSRITIDTNLVVEAADGSSRSLPDMAVVETKTSGRPCEVDHVLWSQHYRPVKISKYGTGLAALTPGLPANKWNRVLRAHFGWTPQPSGSLADAQGPASNTPAWGHTFSAYPSEIRN
;
A
#
# COMPACT_ATOMS: atom_id res chain seq x y z
N ARG A 1 -2.85 -3.61 13.70
CA ARG A 1 -2.50 -2.85 12.47
C ARG A 1 -3.67 -2.93 11.52
N PHE A 2 -3.97 -1.85 10.82
CA PHE A 2 -4.95 -1.83 9.75
C PHE A 2 -4.41 -1.05 8.54
N LYS A 3 -5.15 -1.09 7.43
CA LYS A 3 -4.97 -0.23 6.25
C LYS A 3 -6.36 0.13 5.72
N VAL A 4 -6.61 1.42 5.53
CA VAL A 4 -7.76 1.90 4.74
C VAL A 4 -7.23 2.30 3.36
N ARG A 5 -8.01 2.07 2.31
CA ARG A 5 -7.64 2.54 0.97
C ARG A 5 -8.84 2.68 0.07
N THR A 6 -8.85 3.69 -0.77
CA THR A 6 -9.66 3.71 -1.98
C THR A 6 -8.88 3.01 -3.09
N ARG A 7 -9.57 2.28 -3.95
CA ARG A 7 -8.97 1.58 -5.09
C ARG A 7 -9.83 1.81 -6.32
N SER A 8 -9.22 2.32 -7.38
CA SER A 8 -9.88 2.61 -8.65
C SER A 8 -9.25 1.77 -9.77
N TYR A 9 -10.10 1.17 -10.60
CA TYR A 9 -9.76 0.50 -11.84
C TYR A 9 -10.14 1.44 -12.98
N LEU A 10 -9.15 2.03 -13.62
CA LEU A 10 -9.38 3.19 -14.49
C LEU A 10 -10.10 2.80 -15.78
N ASP A 11 -9.84 1.63 -16.33
CA ASP A 11 -10.45 1.22 -17.61
C ASP A 11 -11.92 0.82 -17.46
N SER A 12 -12.33 0.41 -16.25
CA SER A 12 -13.73 0.07 -15.95
C SER A 12 -14.47 1.14 -15.16
N GLY A 13 -13.78 2.20 -14.73
CA GLY A 13 -14.32 3.23 -13.83
C GLY A 13 -14.67 2.74 -12.42
N LEU A 14 -14.45 1.45 -12.11
CA LEU A 14 -14.85 0.88 -10.82
C LEU A 14 -13.96 1.40 -9.69
N CYS A 15 -14.59 1.88 -8.62
CA CYS A 15 -13.89 2.30 -7.41
C CYS A 15 -14.47 1.60 -6.17
N SER A 16 -13.62 1.34 -5.19
CA SER A 16 -13.99 0.70 -3.94
C SER A 16 -13.20 1.25 -2.76
N LEU A 17 -13.85 1.40 -1.62
CA LEU A 17 -13.20 1.64 -0.34
C LEU A 17 -12.93 0.28 0.31
N GLU A 18 -11.67 0.02 0.65
CA GLU A 18 -11.23 -1.25 1.22
C GLU A 18 -10.57 -1.03 2.59
N VAL A 19 -10.97 -1.86 3.56
CA VAL A 19 -10.37 -1.92 4.89
C VAL A 19 -9.70 -3.28 5.07
N LYS A 20 -8.44 -3.27 5.51
CA LYS A 20 -7.71 -4.47 5.93
C LYS A 20 -7.36 -4.38 7.40
N THR A 21 -7.83 -5.32 8.19
CA THR A 21 -7.54 -5.40 9.63
C THR A 21 -6.89 -6.76 9.92
N ARG A 22 -6.16 -6.84 11.04
CA ARG A 22 -5.82 -8.13 11.63
C ARG A 22 -6.81 -8.41 12.74
N GLU A 23 -7.42 -9.58 12.68
CA GLU A 23 -8.24 -10.13 13.76
C GLU A 23 -7.39 -10.52 14.96
N ARG A 24 -8.05 -10.73 16.11
CA ARG A 24 -7.41 -11.14 17.36
C ARG A 24 -6.73 -12.52 17.25
N ARG A 25 -7.18 -13.38 16.33
CA ARG A 25 -6.60 -14.72 16.06
C ARG A 25 -5.48 -14.71 15.00
N GLY A 26 -5.03 -13.53 14.56
CA GLY A 26 -3.90 -13.37 13.65
C GLY A 26 -4.24 -13.42 12.15
N LEU A 27 -5.48 -13.76 11.79
CA LEU A 27 -5.96 -13.73 10.41
C LEU A 27 -6.09 -12.28 9.92
N THR A 28 -5.78 -12.06 8.65
CA THR A 28 -5.98 -10.75 8.00
C THR A 28 -7.27 -10.79 7.21
N GLU A 29 -8.22 -9.93 7.58
CA GLU A 29 -9.47 -9.77 6.87
C GLU A 29 -9.42 -8.58 5.92
N LYS A 30 -10.20 -8.68 4.85
CA LYS A 30 -10.38 -7.61 3.88
C LYS A 30 -11.86 -7.39 3.67
N HIS A 31 -12.30 -6.20 4.04
CA HIS A 31 -13.66 -5.71 3.83
C HIS A 31 -13.64 -4.64 2.74
N ARG A 32 -14.71 -4.51 1.97
CA ARG A 32 -14.83 -3.45 0.96
C ARG A 32 -16.29 -3.07 0.69
N MET A 33 -16.49 -1.83 0.28
CA MET A 33 -17.74 -1.34 -0.31
C MET A 33 -17.45 -0.69 -1.68
N PRO A 34 -18.43 -0.63 -2.60
CA PRO A 34 -18.36 0.25 -3.76
C PRO A 34 -18.10 1.70 -3.32
N TYR A 35 -17.43 2.49 -4.15
CA TYR A 35 -17.16 3.89 -3.84
C TYR A 35 -17.10 4.74 -5.10
N ALA A 36 -17.48 6.01 -5.01
CA ALA A 36 -17.43 6.92 -6.15
C ALA A 36 -15.97 7.24 -6.54
N ILE A 37 -15.65 7.18 -7.84
CA ILE A 37 -14.28 7.41 -8.32
C ILE A 37 -13.85 8.87 -8.16
N GLU A 38 -14.80 9.80 -8.25
CA GLU A 38 -14.63 11.24 -8.04
C GLU A 38 -14.27 11.55 -6.59
N ARG A 39 -14.72 10.71 -5.65
CA ARG A 39 -14.48 10.85 -4.21
C ARG A 39 -13.25 10.08 -3.74
N ARG A 40 -12.50 9.40 -4.62
CA ARG A 40 -11.41 8.48 -4.23
C ARG A 40 -10.29 9.11 -3.38
N SER A 41 -10.18 10.44 -3.36
CA SER A 41 -9.18 11.17 -2.57
C SER A 41 -9.71 11.69 -1.22
N SER A 42 -10.96 11.38 -0.86
CA SER A 42 -11.60 11.78 0.40
C SER A 42 -12.49 10.65 0.94
N LEU A 43 -12.96 10.78 2.18
CA LEU A 43 -14.00 9.92 2.75
C LEU A 43 -15.25 10.77 2.98
N ASP A 44 -16.37 10.40 2.37
CA ASP A 44 -17.69 10.98 2.67
C ASP A 44 -18.33 10.32 3.90
N ASP A 45 -19.54 10.75 4.26
CA ASP A 45 -20.23 10.27 5.45
C ASP A 45 -20.55 8.77 5.39
N GLU A 46 -20.86 8.23 4.21
CA GLU A 46 -21.11 6.79 4.03
C GLU A 46 -19.82 5.98 4.21
N ALA A 47 -18.72 6.46 3.61
CA ALA A 47 -17.40 5.88 3.79
C ALA A 47 -16.95 5.91 5.26
N LEU A 48 -17.18 7.02 5.97
CA LEU A 48 -16.87 7.13 7.38
C LEU A 48 -17.72 6.17 8.21
N ALA A 49 -19.02 6.07 7.95
CA ALA A 49 -19.90 5.11 8.62
C ALA A 49 -19.43 3.66 8.42
N PHE A 50 -19.01 3.28 7.20
CA PHE A 50 -18.41 1.97 6.93
C PHE A 50 -17.11 1.75 7.71
N VAL A 51 -16.21 2.75 7.73
CA VAL A 51 -14.94 2.66 8.45
C VAL A 51 -15.14 2.61 9.98
N ASP A 52 -16.18 3.26 10.49
CA ASP A 52 -16.53 3.28 11.92
C ASP A 52 -17.05 1.93 12.42
N THR A 53 -17.44 1.01 11.54
CA THR A 53 -17.77 -0.38 11.93
C THR A 53 -16.56 -1.14 12.48
N PHE A 54 -15.34 -0.69 12.20
CA PHE A 54 -14.11 -1.32 12.66
C PHE A 54 -13.66 -0.68 13.98
N GLU A 55 -13.85 -1.37 15.11
CA GLU A 55 -13.53 -0.92 16.49
C GLU A 55 -12.14 -0.24 16.61
N ARG A 56 -11.15 -0.75 15.89
CA ARG A 56 -9.76 -0.22 15.93
C ARG A 56 -9.54 1.05 15.12
N ILE A 57 -10.44 1.35 14.19
CA ILE A 57 -10.33 2.47 13.23
C ILE A 57 -11.29 3.59 13.63
N ALA A 58 -12.47 3.27 14.18
CA ALA A 58 -13.48 4.25 14.57
C ALA A 58 -12.93 5.44 15.40
N PRO A 59 -12.02 5.27 16.38
CA PRO A 59 -11.50 6.41 17.15
C PRO A 59 -10.68 7.43 16.34
N VAL A 60 -10.23 7.04 15.13
CA VAL A 60 -9.34 7.85 14.28
C VAL A 60 -9.87 8.03 12.86
N SER A 61 -11.08 7.53 12.54
CA SER A 61 -11.64 7.53 11.18
C SER A 61 -11.68 8.93 10.58
N ARG A 62 -12.12 9.93 11.37
CA ARG A 62 -12.17 11.35 10.99
C ARG A 62 -10.81 12.03 10.83
N ARG A 63 -9.72 11.36 11.23
CA ARG A 63 -8.33 11.83 11.05
C ARG A 63 -7.63 11.11 9.91
N LEU A 64 -8.32 10.23 9.19
CA LEU A 64 -7.75 9.54 8.05
C LEU A 64 -7.62 10.51 6.89
N GLU A 65 -6.38 10.72 6.47
CA GLU A 65 -6.03 11.52 5.30
C GLU A 65 -5.30 10.65 4.25
N PRO A 66 -5.34 11.03 2.96
CA PRO A 66 -4.49 10.42 1.95
C PRO A 66 -3.02 10.74 2.24
N VAL A 67 -2.18 9.70 2.36
CA VAL A 67 -0.74 9.91 2.63
C VAL A 67 0.16 9.42 1.46
N LEU A 68 -0.36 8.58 0.57
CA LEU A 68 0.37 7.92 -0.51
C LEU A 68 -0.57 7.33 -1.57
N THR A 69 -0.42 7.74 -2.81
CA THR A 69 -1.06 7.12 -3.97
C THR A 69 -0.11 6.11 -4.60
N THR A 70 -0.61 4.93 -4.97
CA THR A 70 0.15 3.95 -5.78
C THR A 70 -0.57 3.70 -7.10
N ARG A 71 0.10 3.97 -8.22
CA ARG A 71 -0.41 3.73 -9.59
C ARG A 71 0.39 2.61 -10.25
N TYR A 72 -0.26 1.75 -11.02
CA TYR A 72 0.40 0.68 -11.77
C TYR A 72 -0.52 0.10 -12.85
N GLU A 73 0.08 -0.60 -13.79
CA GLU A 73 -0.62 -1.45 -14.76
C GLU A 73 -0.61 -2.89 -14.27
N ARG A 74 -1.74 -3.61 -14.33
CA ARG A 74 -1.87 -4.96 -13.79
C ARG A 74 -2.33 -5.96 -14.83
N THR A 75 -1.47 -6.93 -15.11
CA THR A 75 -1.89 -8.18 -15.74
C THR A 75 -2.22 -9.23 -14.67
N THR A 76 -3.33 -9.93 -14.83
CA THR A 76 -3.71 -11.05 -13.94
C THR A 76 -3.81 -12.35 -14.74
N LEU A 77 -3.03 -13.35 -14.36
CA LEU A 77 -3.12 -14.70 -14.89
C LEU A 77 -3.83 -15.60 -13.86
N VAL A 78 -4.70 -16.48 -14.33
CA VAL A 78 -5.39 -17.46 -13.50
C VAL A 78 -5.11 -18.84 -14.06
N GLU A 79 -4.59 -19.72 -13.22
CA GLU A 79 -4.45 -21.15 -13.52
C GLU A 79 -5.70 -21.87 -12.99
N PRO A 80 -6.61 -22.35 -13.85
CA PRO A 80 -7.92 -22.83 -13.40
C PRO A 80 -7.83 -24.06 -12.50
N GLU A 81 -6.93 -24.99 -12.80
CA GLU A 81 -6.81 -26.28 -12.11
C GLU A 81 -6.31 -26.11 -10.66
N SER A 82 -5.18 -25.41 -10.49
CA SER A 82 -4.61 -25.15 -9.16
C SER A 82 -5.33 -24.02 -8.41
N LYS A 83 -6.21 -23.29 -9.11
CA LYS A 83 -6.83 -22.02 -8.68
C LYS A 83 -5.79 -20.97 -8.28
N SER A 84 -4.57 -21.09 -8.80
CA SER A 84 -3.53 -20.11 -8.57
C SER A 84 -3.82 -18.83 -9.33
N ARG A 85 -3.52 -17.69 -8.71
CA ARG A 85 -3.63 -16.38 -9.34
C ARG A 85 -2.31 -15.66 -9.26
N ILE A 86 -1.83 -15.21 -10.42
CA ILE A 86 -0.61 -14.43 -10.55
C ILE A 86 -1.04 -13.01 -10.93
N THR A 87 -0.51 -12.01 -10.22
CA THR A 87 -0.65 -10.61 -10.63
C THR A 87 0.73 -10.04 -10.90
N ILE A 88 0.87 -9.39 -12.05
CA ILE A 88 2.08 -8.72 -12.50
C ILE A 88 1.74 -7.24 -12.54
N ASP A 89 2.36 -6.46 -11.66
CA ASP A 89 2.18 -5.01 -11.63
C ASP A 89 3.41 -4.32 -12.22
N THR A 90 3.25 -3.62 -13.34
CA THR A 90 4.28 -2.85 -14.05
C THR A 90 4.00 -1.35 -13.93
N ASN A 91 4.93 -0.52 -14.40
CA ASN A 91 4.79 0.94 -14.42
C ASN A 91 4.40 1.51 -13.04
N LEU A 92 5.01 0.96 -11.98
CA LEU A 92 4.68 1.31 -10.61
C LEU A 92 5.15 2.74 -10.32
N VAL A 93 4.21 3.59 -9.94
CA VAL A 93 4.46 4.95 -9.42
C VAL A 93 3.94 5.03 -8.00
N VAL A 94 4.75 5.57 -7.11
CA VAL A 94 4.36 5.95 -5.75
C VAL A 94 4.44 7.46 -5.64
N GLU A 95 3.43 8.08 -5.04
CA GLU A 95 3.30 9.54 -4.92
C GLU A 95 2.80 9.87 -3.52
N ALA A 96 3.49 10.74 -2.80
CA ALA A 96 3.12 11.22 -1.48
C ALA A 96 2.15 12.42 -1.59
N ALA A 97 1.50 12.76 -0.48
CA ALA A 97 0.52 13.85 -0.43
C ALA A 97 1.11 15.24 -0.75
N ASP A 98 2.41 15.41 -0.55
CA ASP A 98 3.17 16.62 -0.88
C ASP A 98 3.56 16.71 -2.38
N GLY A 99 3.18 15.72 -3.19
CA GLY A 99 3.52 15.63 -4.61
C GLY A 99 4.86 14.95 -4.90
N SER A 100 5.67 14.64 -3.87
CA SER A 100 6.90 13.87 -4.05
C SER A 100 6.56 12.52 -4.67
N SER A 101 7.24 12.12 -5.74
CA SER A 101 6.90 10.89 -6.46
C SER A 101 8.13 10.12 -6.92
N ARG A 102 7.90 8.83 -7.18
CA ARG A 102 8.91 7.93 -7.71
C ARG A 102 8.30 6.87 -8.61
N SER A 103 8.86 6.77 -9.82
CA SER A 103 8.52 5.74 -10.81
C SER A 103 9.53 4.58 -10.79
N LEU A 104 9.04 3.40 -11.17
CA LEU A 104 9.82 2.18 -11.37
C LEU A 104 9.40 1.54 -12.72
N PRO A 105 9.72 2.19 -13.86
CA PRO A 105 9.26 1.75 -15.17
C PRO A 105 9.84 0.39 -15.59
N ASP A 106 11.09 0.12 -15.23
CA ASP A 106 11.81 -1.10 -15.63
C ASP A 106 11.66 -2.25 -14.62
N MET A 107 10.60 -2.22 -13.81
CA MET A 107 10.35 -3.23 -12.78
C MET A 107 8.92 -3.74 -12.77
N ALA A 108 8.79 -5.03 -12.46
CA ALA A 108 7.52 -5.67 -12.20
C ALA A 108 7.45 -6.16 -10.75
N VAL A 109 6.30 -5.96 -10.10
CA VAL A 109 5.96 -6.64 -8.85
C VAL A 109 5.07 -7.83 -9.17
N VAL A 110 5.65 -9.03 -9.10
CA VAL A 110 4.91 -10.29 -9.29
C VAL A 110 4.45 -10.83 -7.94
N GLU A 111 3.15 -11.08 -7.81
CA GLU A 111 2.54 -11.74 -6.65
C GLU A 111 1.85 -13.02 -7.12
N THR A 112 2.32 -14.17 -6.64
CA THR A 112 1.69 -15.48 -6.82
C THR A 112 0.83 -15.80 -5.60
N LYS A 113 -0.42 -16.21 -5.83
CA LYS A 113 -1.35 -16.70 -4.81
C LYS A 113 -1.77 -18.10 -5.15
N THR A 114 -1.29 -19.04 -4.37
CA THR A 114 -1.58 -20.46 -4.56
C THR A 114 -2.33 -21.00 -3.34
N SER A 115 -2.91 -22.19 -3.48
CA SER A 115 -3.61 -22.90 -2.40
C SER A 115 -2.67 -23.65 -1.44
N GLY A 116 -1.35 -23.55 -1.63
CA GLY A 116 -0.35 -24.07 -0.70
C GLY A 116 1.03 -24.23 -1.30
N ARG A 117 1.15 -24.99 -2.40
CA ARG A 117 2.44 -25.22 -3.06
C ARG A 117 2.79 -24.07 -4.02
N PRO A 118 4.09 -23.84 -4.30
CA PRO A 118 4.50 -22.96 -5.40
C PRO A 118 3.85 -23.41 -6.72
N CYS A 119 3.52 -22.45 -7.59
CA CYS A 119 3.00 -22.71 -8.94
C CYS A 119 4.13 -22.70 -9.97
N GLU A 120 3.83 -23.07 -11.22
CA GLU A 120 4.81 -23.08 -12.32
C GLU A 120 5.52 -21.73 -12.50
N VAL A 121 4.78 -20.62 -12.33
CA VAL A 121 5.38 -19.27 -12.39
C VAL A 121 6.42 -19.06 -11.31
N ASP A 122 6.22 -19.60 -10.09
CA ASP A 122 7.25 -19.54 -9.05
C ASP A 122 8.51 -20.29 -9.49
N HIS A 123 8.37 -21.49 -10.05
CA HIS A 123 9.50 -22.30 -10.53
C HIS A 123 10.28 -21.63 -11.67
N VAL A 124 9.59 -21.01 -12.63
CA VAL A 124 10.22 -20.23 -13.71
C VAL A 124 10.96 -19.02 -13.16
N LEU A 125 10.36 -18.26 -12.24
CA LEU A 125 11.05 -17.13 -11.60
C LEU A 125 12.29 -17.62 -10.84
N TRP A 126 12.20 -18.78 -10.19
CA TRP A 126 13.30 -19.32 -9.42
C TRP A 126 14.46 -19.83 -10.27
N SER A 127 14.19 -20.40 -11.45
CA SER A 127 15.24 -20.82 -12.38
C SER A 127 16.01 -19.61 -12.94
N GLN A 128 15.36 -18.45 -13.04
CA GLN A 128 15.96 -17.17 -13.42
C GLN A 128 16.54 -16.38 -12.23
N HIS A 129 16.76 -17.05 -11.09
CA HIS A 129 17.31 -16.45 -9.86
C HIS A 129 16.48 -15.35 -9.18
N TYR A 130 15.23 -15.10 -9.63
CA TYR A 130 14.30 -14.27 -8.89
C TYR A 130 13.78 -15.05 -7.68
N ARG A 131 13.93 -14.50 -6.47
CA ARG A 131 13.46 -15.14 -5.23
C ARG A 131 12.42 -14.26 -4.53
N PRO A 132 11.46 -14.86 -3.81
CA PRO A 132 10.45 -14.11 -3.08
C PRO A 132 11.06 -13.12 -2.09
N VAL A 133 10.56 -11.89 -2.08
CA VAL A 133 10.92 -10.86 -1.11
C VAL A 133 9.67 -10.33 -0.42
N LYS A 134 9.80 -9.99 0.87
CA LYS A 134 8.73 -9.29 1.58
C LYS A 134 8.67 -7.86 1.05
N ILE A 135 7.54 -7.50 0.46
CA ILE A 135 7.29 -6.14 -0.04
C ILE A 135 5.88 -5.68 0.33
N SER A 136 5.72 -4.37 0.49
CA SER A 136 4.43 -3.70 0.48
C SER A 136 4.54 -2.47 -0.40
N LYS A 137 3.73 -2.35 -1.46
CA LYS A 137 3.73 -1.14 -2.31
C LYS A 137 3.64 0.13 -1.47
N TYR A 138 2.73 0.13 -0.51
CA TYR A 138 2.55 1.24 0.42
C TYR A 138 3.75 1.43 1.36
N GLY A 139 4.15 0.40 2.11
CA GLY A 139 5.22 0.55 3.11
C GLY A 139 6.59 0.86 2.49
N THR A 140 6.85 0.30 1.31
CA THR A 140 8.08 0.54 0.54
C THR A 140 8.02 1.92 -0.11
N GLY A 141 6.90 2.30 -0.73
CA GLY A 141 6.73 3.62 -1.34
C GLY A 141 6.82 4.75 -0.33
N LEU A 142 6.15 4.63 0.82
CA LEU A 142 6.25 5.63 1.88
C LEU A 142 7.68 5.78 2.40
N ALA A 143 8.38 4.68 2.67
CA ALA A 143 9.78 4.73 3.10
C ALA A 143 10.74 5.25 2.01
N ALA A 144 10.40 5.06 0.73
CA ALA A 144 11.19 5.60 -0.39
C ALA A 144 11.03 7.13 -0.54
N LEU A 145 9.88 7.68 -0.13
CA LEU A 145 9.53 9.10 -0.29
C LEU A 145 9.64 9.92 0.99
N THR A 146 9.78 9.29 2.16
CA THR A 146 9.87 9.97 3.45
C THR A 146 11.26 9.78 4.07
N PRO A 147 12.19 10.72 3.90
CA PRO A 147 13.49 10.70 4.56
C PRO A 147 13.36 10.53 6.07
N GLY A 148 14.25 9.75 6.68
CA GLY A 148 14.28 9.51 8.13
C GLY A 148 13.22 8.53 8.66
N LEU A 149 12.26 8.08 7.84
CA LEU A 149 11.29 7.07 8.25
C LEU A 149 11.95 5.69 8.42
N PRO A 150 11.80 5.00 9.57
CA PRO A 150 12.36 3.67 9.75
C PRO A 150 11.84 2.66 8.73
N ALA A 151 12.76 2.09 7.95
CA ALA A 151 12.44 1.20 6.84
C ALA A 151 12.92 -0.24 7.04
N ASN A 152 13.18 -0.66 8.28
CA ASN A 152 13.84 -1.94 8.62
C ASN A 152 13.28 -3.16 7.86
N LYS A 153 11.96 -3.26 7.73
CA LYS A 153 11.31 -4.38 7.02
C LYS A 153 11.54 -4.35 5.50
N TRP A 154 11.80 -3.18 4.93
CA TRP A 154 11.85 -2.91 3.50
C TRP A 154 13.24 -2.52 3.00
N ASN A 155 14.24 -2.37 3.90
CA ASN A 155 15.61 -1.96 3.60
C ASN A 155 16.20 -2.68 2.38
N ARG A 156 16.07 -4.01 2.32
CA ARG A 156 16.60 -4.81 1.20
C ARG A 156 15.98 -4.40 -0.13
N VAL A 157 14.65 -4.28 -0.19
CA VAL A 157 13.92 -3.90 -1.40
C VAL A 157 14.25 -2.47 -1.80
N LEU A 158 14.29 -1.54 -0.82
CA LEU A 158 14.61 -0.14 -1.06
C LEU A 158 16.01 0.04 -1.64
N ARG A 159 17.03 -0.57 -1.02
CA ARG A 159 18.42 -0.47 -1.51
C ARG A 159 18.58 -1.09 -2.90
N ALA A 160 17.96 -2.24 -3.15
CA ALA A 160 18.12 -2.96 -4.41
C ALA A 160 17.37 -2.31 -5.58
N HIS A 161 16.22 -1.67 -5.33
CA HIS A 161 15.29 -1.30 -6.39
C HIS A 161 14.90 0.18 -6.42
N PHE A 162 15.06 0.87 -5.29
CA PHE A 162 14.70 2.28 -5.16
C PHE A 162 15.95 3.15 -4.95
N GLY A 163 17.14 2.75 -5.40
CA GLY A 163 18.37 3.57 -5.27
C GLY A 163 18.49 4.32 -3.92
N TRP A 164 18.06 3.67 -2.85
CA TRP A 164 17.71 4.32 -1.59
C TRP A 164 18.81 4.04 -0.58
N THR A 165 19.20 5.07 0.16
CA THR A 165 20.13 4.97 1.27
C THR A 165 19.41 5.31 2.57
N PRO A 166 19.62 4.54 3.66
CA PRO A 166 19.08 4.91 4.96
C PRO A 166 19.64 6.26 5.36
N GLN A 167 18.75 7.21 5.61
CA GLN A 167 19.10 8.45 6.28
C GLN A 167 18.99 8.22 7.79
N PRO A 168 19.89 8.79 8.61
CA PRO A 168 19.71 8.83 10.05
C PRO A 168 18.32 9.41 10.34
N SER A 169 17.60 8.85 11.31
CA SER A 169 16.38 9.49 11.80
C SER A 169 16.79 10.83 12.40
N GLY A 170 16.62 11.92 11.64
CA GLY A 170 16.84 13.26 12.16
C GLY A 170 15.96 13.46 13.39
N SER A 171 16.54 13.98 14.48
CA SER A 171 15.73 14.41 15.61
C SER A 171 14.75 15.46 15.10
N LEU A 172 13.48 15.36 15.50
CA LEU A 172 12.45 16.37 15.24
C LEU A 172 12.71 17.70 15.99
N ALA A 173 13.96 18.05 16.29
CA ALA A 173 14.32 19.09 17.25
C ALA A 173 14.44 20.50 16.66
N ASP A 174 14.69 20.67 15.35
CA ASP A 174 15.03 21.99 14.79
C ASP A 174 13.93 22.60 13.90
N ALA A 175 12.68 22.56 14.37
CA ALA A 175 11.60 23.39 13.83
C ALA A 175 10.97 24.22 14.97
N GLN A 176 11.68 25.24 15.43
CA GLN A 176 11.11 26.27 16.31
C GLN A 176 10.39 27.34 15.47
N GLY A 177 9.07 27.19 15.37
CA GLY A 177 8.07 28.16 14.93
C GLY A 177 6.80 27.94 15.77
N PRO A 178 5.94 28.96 16.00
CA PRO A 178 5.17 29.08 17.23
C PRO A 178 4.11 27.99 17.39
N ALA A 179 3.94 27.59 18.65
CA ALA A 179 3.19 26.45 19.13
C ALA A 179 1.87 26.16 18.41
N SER A 180 1.82 25.02 17.71
CA SER A 180 0.58 24.28 17.47
C SER A 180 0.77 22.84 17.94
N ASN A 181 -0.05 22.46 18.92
CA ASN A 181 -0.10 21.16 19.58
C ASN A 181 0.05 19.99 18.59
N THR A 182 1.17 19.26 18.67
CA THR A 182 1.36 17.97 17.99
C THR A 182 1.48 16.89 19.06
N PRO A 183 0.66 15.81 19.07
CA PRO A 183 0.88 14.71 19.98
C PRO A 183 1.84 13.67 19.42
N ALA A 184 2.50 12.99 20.35
CA ALA A 184 3.57 12.02 20.21
C ALA A 184 3.31 10.90 19.17
N TRP A 185 4.39 10.54 18.46
CA TRP A 185 4.44 9.44 17.50
C TRP A 185 4.30 8.07 18.16
N GLY A 186 3.05 7.64 18.30
CA GLY A 186 2.65 6.26 18.58
C GLY A 186 1.45 5.92 17.71
N HIS A 187 1.66 5.05 16.71
CA HIS A 187 0.65 4.53 15.78
C HIS A 187 0.14 5.52 14.71
N THR A 188 0.89 5.62 13.60
CA THR A 188 0.40 6.24 12.35
C THR A 188 -0.68 5.34 11.72
N PHE A 189 -1.86 5.90 11.53
CA PHE A 189 -3.04 5.27 10.93
C PHE A 189 -3.30 5.92 9.57
N SER A 190 -3.72 5.17 8.55
CA SER A 190 -3.86 5.82 7.24
C SER A 190 -4.76 5.17 6.20
N ALA A 191 -5.37 6.05 5.41
CA ALA A 191 -6.08 5.84 4.16
C ALA A 191 -5.18 6.18 2.96
N TYR A 192 -5.37 5.51 1.82
CA TYR A 192 -4.51 5.64 0.64
C TYR A 192 -5.22 5.31 -0.67
N PRO A 193 -5.14 6.12 -1.73
CA PRO A 193 -5.63 5.74 -3.05
C PRO A 193 -4.70 4.71 -3.73
N SER A 194 -5.28 3.76 -4.46
CA SER A 194 -4.55 2.94 -5.44
C SER A 194 -5.26 2.95 -6.79
N GLU A 195 -4.58 3.38 -7.84
CA GLU A 195 -5.11 3.39 -9.21
C GLU A 195 -4.50 2.24 -10.01
N ILE A 196 -5.33 1.52 -10.74
CA ILE A 196 -4.97 0.33 -11.52
C ILE A 196 -5.46 0.54 -12.94
N ARG A 197 -4.55 0.44 -13.91
CA ARG A 197 -4.90 0.21 -15.32
C ARG A 197 -4.70 -1.28 -15.61
N ASN A 198 -5.59 -1.91 -16.35
CA ASN A 198 -5.53 -3.32 -16.73
C ASN A 198 -5.21 -3.46 -18.22
#